data_AF-A0A351TIX1-F1
#
_entry.id   AF-A0A351TIX1-F1
#
_cell.length_a   1.000
_cell.length_b   1.000
_cell.length_c   1.000
_cell.angle_alpha   90.00
_cell.angle_beta   90.00
_cell.angle_gamma   90.00
#
_symmetry.space_group_name_H-M   'P 1'
#
loop_
_entity.id
_entity.type
_entity.pdbx_description
1 polymer ?
#
loop_
_entity_poly.entity_id
_entity_poly.type
_entity_poly.pdbx_seq_one_letter_code
_entity_poly.pdbx_strand_id
1 'polypeptide(L)' 'YIIIILGDVNMCSAIQQMREESEIKGAVETYKDLGISLVETIKRIAERFQLSENESSETVKQYW' A
#
# COMPACT_ATOMS: atom_id res chain seq x y z
N TYR A 1 -17.10 1.12 -8.81
CA TYR A 1 -17.72 -0.15 -9.21
C TYR A 1 -16.78 -1.26 -8.81
N ILE A 2 -17.12 -2.07 -7.80
CA ILE A 2 -16.33 -3.25 -7.43
C ILE A 2 -17.01 -4.43 -8.11
N ILE A 3 -16.38 -4.94 -9.17
CA ILE A 3 -16.83 -6.13 -9.88
C ILE A 3 -16.23 -7.33 -9.14
N ILE A 4 -17.05 -8.02 -8.35
CA ILE A 4 -16.72 -9.32 -7.77
C ILE A 4 -17.03 -10.36 -8.85
N ILE A 5 -16.01 -10.81 -9.60
CA ILE A 5 -16.17 -11.95 -10.50
C ILE A 5 -16.07 -13.23 -9.67
N LEU A 6 -17.11 -14.05 -9.79
CA LEU A 6 -17.33 -15.34 -9.14
C LEU A 6 -16.07 -16.22 -9.14
N GLY A 7 -15.51 -16.42 -7.95
CA GLY A 7 -14.39 -17.32 -7.69
C GLY A 7 -13.90 -17.17 -6.25
N ASP A 8 -14.68 -17.67 -5.29
CA ASP A 8 -14.33 -17.90 -3.87
C ASP A 8 -13.50 -16.82 -3.14
N VAL A 9 -13.64 -15.53 -3.49
CA VAL A 9 -13.05 -14.46 -2.68
C VAL A 9 -13.95 -14.24 -1.48
N ASN A 10 -13.53 -14.74 -0.32
CA ASN A 10 -14.17 -14.46 0.96
C ASN A 10 -14.28 -12.93 1.13
N MET A 11 -15.51 -12.42 1.28
CA MET A 11 -15.80 -10.99 1.40
C MET A 11 -14.94 -10.31 2.48
N CYS A 12 -14.65 -11.00 3.58
CA CYS A 12 -13.80 -10.48 4.65
C CYS A 12 -12.36 -10.26 4.16
N SER A 13 -11.82 -11.20 3.38
CA SER A 13 -10.48 -11.10 2.79
C SER A 13 -10.39 -9.98 1.76
N ALA A 14 -11.43 -9.74 0.97
CA ALA A 14 -11.47 -8.61 0.04
C ALA A 14 -11.48 -7.26 0.80
N ILE A 15 -12.30 -7.14 1.84
CA ILE A 15 -12.38 -5.92 2.66
C ILE A 15 -11.05 -5.66 3.37
N GLN A 16 -10.38 -6.71 3.87
CA GLN A 16 -9.09 -6.56 4.52
C GLN A 16 -8.01 -6.07 3.55
N GLN A 17 -7.90 -6.68 2.36
CA GLN A 17 -6.95 -6.25 1.33
C GLN A 17 -7.20 -4.79 0.93
N MET A 18 -8.47 -4.42 0.69
CA MET A 18 -8.81 -3.03 0.35
C MET A 18 -8.40 -2.03 1.44
N ARG A 19 -8.50 -2.41 2.72
CA ARG A 19 -8.08 -1.57 3.84
C ARG A 19 -6.55 -1.42 3.85
N GLU A 20 -5.81 -2.52 3.75
CA GLU A 20 -4.34 -2.51 3.74
C GLU A 20 -3.81 -1.68 2.57
N GLU A 21 -4.34 -1.86 1.36
CA GLU A 21 -3.98 -1.07 0.18
C GLU A 21 -4.25 0.44 0.38
N SER A 22 -5.40 0.77 0.97
CA SER A 22 -5.77 2.17 1.23
C SER A 22 -4.87 2.82 2.28
N GLU A 23 -4.48 2.08 3.32
CA GLU A 23 -3.58 2.56 4.36
C GLU A 23 -2.17 2.83 3.82
N ILE A 24 -1.64 1.94 2.98
CA ILE A 24 -0.32 2.14 2.36
C ILE A 24 -0.35 3.35 1.43
N LYS A 25 -1.36 3.43 0.55
CA LYS A 25 -1.53 4.57 -0.36
C LYS A 25 -1.57 5.89 0.40
N GLY A 26 -2.41 5.98 1.43
CA GLY A 26 -2.54 7.19 2.24
C GLY A 26 -1.22 7.58 2.94
N ALA A 27 -0.45 6.61 3.42
CA ALA A 27 0.86 6.87 4.01
C ALA A 27 1.86 7.42 2.98
N VAL A 28 1.90 6.86 1.77
CA VAL A 28 2.78 7.31 0.69
C VAL A 28 2.45 8.74 0.27
N GLU A 29 1.17 9.03 0.02
CA GLU A 29 0.71 10.38 -0.36
C GLU A 29 1.04 11.40 0.74
N THR A 30 0.80 11.05 2.01
CA THR A 30 1.14 11.93 3.15
C THR A 30 2.64 12.21 3.22
N TYR A 31 3.49 11.20 3.05
CA TYR A 31 4.95 11.39 3.10
C TYR A 31 5.46 12.21 1.93
N LYS A 32 4.87 12.06 0.74
CA LYS A 32 5.14 12.89 -0.42
C LYS A 32 4.76 14.35 -0.17
N ASP A 33 3.58 14.60 0.38
CA ASP A 33 3.09 15.96 0.69
C ASP A 33 3.92 16.64 1.78
N LEU A 34 4.47 15.87 2.71
CA LEU A 34 5.42 16.35 3.73
C LEU A 34 6.84 16.57 3.19
N GLY A 35 7.10 16.28 1.91
CA GLY A 35 8.42 16.46 1.29
C GLY A 35 9.47 15.46 1.75
N ILE A 36 9.07 14.30 2.27
CA ILE A 36 9.99 13.22 2.60
C ILE A 36 10.59 12.67 1.30
N SER A 37 11.84 12.21 1.32
CA SER A 37 12.45 11.63 0.13
C SER A 37 11.82 10.28 -0.24
N LEU A 38 11.87 9.92 -1.52
CA LEU A 38 11.39 8.62 -2.01
C LEU A 38 12.06 7.45 -1.26
N VAL A 39 13.37 7.52 -1.07
CA VAL A 39 14.16 6.48 -0.39
C VAL A 39 13.74 6.32 1.08
N GLU A 40 13.56 7.43 1.80
CA GLU A 40 13.10 7.41 3.19
C GLU A 40 11.66 6.90 3.29
N THR A 41 10.82 7.24 2.31
CA THR A 41 9.45 6.72 2.25
C THR A 41 9.42 5.20 2.05
N ILE A 42 10.22 4.66 1.12
CA ILE A 42 10.35 3.21 0.91
C ILE A 42 10.73 2.52 2.22
N LYS A 43 11.74 3.02 2.92
CA LYS A 43 12.17 2.48 4.20
C LYS A 43 11.06 2.48 5.26
N ARG A 44 10.36 3.61 5.42
CA ARG A 44 9.25 3.74 6.39
C ARG A 44 8.08 2.81 6.07
N ILE A 45 7.75 2.63 4.80
CA ILE A 45 6.69 1.72 4.37
C ILE A 45 7.10 0.26 4.62
N ALA A 46 8.35 -0.12 4.30
CA ALA A 46 8.87 -1.45 4.61
C ALA A 46 8.79 -1.76 6.12
N GLU A 47 9.26 -0.83 6.97
CA GLU A 47 9.23 -1.01 8.43
C GLU A 47 7.80 -1.06 8.99
N ARG A 48 6.92 -0.17 8.53
CA ARG A 48 5.55 -0.05 9.07
C ARG A 48 4.64 -1.21 8.67
N PHE A 49 4.74 -1.66 7.43
CA PHE A 49 3.89 -2.71 6.88
C PHE A 49 4.58 -4.08 6.82
N GLN A 50 5.80 -4.18 7.38
CA GLN A 50 6.60 -5.42 7.42
C GLN A 50 6.83 -6.02 6.02
N LEU A 51 6.97 -5.15 5.01
CA LEU A 51 7.22 -5.54 3.63
C LEU A 51 8.72 -5.70 3.37
N SER A 52 9.07 -6.52 2.38
CA SER A 52 10.44 -6.54 1.88
C SER A 52 10.83 -5.21 1.23
N GLU A 53 12.14 -4.99 1.05
CA GLU A 53 12.65 -3.80 0.36
C GLU A 53 12.14 -3.72 -1.09
N ASN A 54 12.00 -4.87 -1.77
CA ASN A 54 11.46 -4.89 -3.12
C ASN A 54 9.96 -4.52 -3.15
N GLU A 55 9.15 -5.15 -2.31
CA GLU A 55 7.71 -4.90 -2.24
C GLU A 55 7.39 -3.45 -1.86
N SER A 56 8.11 -2.91 -0.88
CA SER A 56 7.98 -1.50 -0.48
C SER A 56 8.42 -0.55 -1.60
N SER A 57 9.49 -0.87 -2.33
CA SER A 57 9.94 -0.08 -3.50
C SER A 57 8.89 -0.04 -4.60
N GLU A 58 8.31 -1.19 -4.96
CA GLU A 58 7.25 -1.28 -5.98
C GLU A 58 5.99 -0.54 -5.54
N THR A 59 5.55 -0.77 -4.30
CA THR A 59 4.33 -0.17 -3.76
C THR A 59 4.44 1.35 -3.64
N VAL A 60 5.57 1.88 -3.16
CA VAL A 60 5.77 3.33 -3.08
C VAL A 60 5.78 3.93 -4.49
N LYS A 61 6.50 3.33 -5.45
CA LYS A 61 6.54 3.83 -6.83
C LYS A 61 5.17 3.85 -7.52
N GLN A 62 4.25 2.96 -7.14
CA GLN A 62 2.89 2.94 -7.66
C GLN A 62 2.09 4.20 -7.27
N TYR A 63 2.36 4.78 -6.10
CA TYR A 63 1.59 5.89 -5.52
C TYR A 63 2.39 7.21 -5.39
N TRP A 64 3.68 7.19 -5.73
CA TRP A 64 4.56 8.36 -5.71
C TRP A 64 4.32 9.31 -6.88
#